data_AF-A0A3P9DFW8-F1
#
_entry.id   AF-A0A3P9DFW8-F1
#
_cell.length_a   1.000
_cell.length_b   1.000
_cell.length_c   1.000
_cell.angle_alpha   90.00
_cell.angle_beta   90.00
_cell.angle_gamma   90.00
#
_symmetry.space_group_name_H-M   'P 1'
#
loop_
_entity.id
_entity.type
_entity.pdbx_description
1 polymer ?
#
loop_
_entity_poly.entity_id
_entity_poly.type
_entity_poly.pdbx_seq_one_letter_code
_entity_poly.pdbx_strand_id
1 'polypeptide(L)'
;MFADDVLVCLEEPERSFSELMSTLSDLGKLSGYKVNISKTQVMTLNYTASVALRRDNEKNKYLGIYLTADLSGLFQANYEPISFSLQRNIWNLTIHVLKLFSPKGFVLVMVNLILFTESSLNESLTKMNRVF
;
A
#
# COMPACT_ATOMS: atom_id res chain seq x y z
N MET A 1 -17.23 -19.78 5.89
CA MET A 1 -16.08 -19.18 6.60
C MET A 1 -15.25 -18.49 5.52
N PHE A 2 -14.98 -17.19 5.62
CA PHE A 2 -14.56 -16.34 4.48
C PHE A 2 -13.06 -15.94 4.49
N ALA A 3 -12.19 -16.67 5.19
CA ALA A 3 -10.76 -16.41 5.14
C ALA A 3 -9.98 -17.73 5.13
N ASP A 4 -9.37 -18.05 3.99
CA ASP A 4 -8.37 -19.13 3.88
C ASP A 4 -7.00 -18.67 4.42
N ASP A 5 -6.76 -17.36 4.43
CA ASP A 5 -5.49 -16.76 4.80
C ASP A 5 -5.57 -16.15 6.21
N VAL A 6 -4.61 -16.53 7.07
CA VAL A 6 -4.46 -16.02 8.44
C VAL A 6 -3.13 -15.28 8.56
N LEU A 7 -3.16 -14.08 9.13
CA LEU A 7 -1.97 -13.31 9.48
C LEU A 7 -1.64 -13.52 10.96
N VAL A 8 -0.40 -13.93 11.27
CA VAL A 8 0.07 -14.14 12.64
C VAL A 8 1.32 -13.32 12.88
N CYS A 9 1.34 -12.55 13.96
CA CYS A 9 2.52 -11.83 14.43
C CYS A 9 3.16 -12.63 15.56
N LEU A 10 4.48 -12.77 15.50
CA LEU A 10 5.24 -13.60 16.42
C LEU A 10 6.30 -12.77 17.14
N GLU A 11 6.32 -12.84 18.46
CA GLU A 11 7.45 -12.40 19.29
C GLU A 11 8.50 -13.52 19.34
N GLU A 12 9.79 -13.18 19.35
CA GLU A 12 10.90 -14.16 19.26
C GLU A 12 10.81 -15.13 18.05
N PRO A 13 10.98 -14.64 16.81
CA PRO A 13 10.59 -15.34 15.59
C PRO A 13 11.13 -16.76 15.43
N GLU A 14 12.34 -17.07 15.91
CA GLU A 14 12.92 -18.42 15.75
C GLU A 14 12.22 -19.47 16.60
N ARG A 15 11.95 -19.13 17.87
CA ARG A 15 11.34 -20.07 18.82
C ARG A 15 9.86 -20.22 18.51
N SER A 16 9.15 -19.11 18.38
CA SER A 16 7.70 -19.08 18.23
C SER A 16 7.24 -19.57 16.85
N PHE A 17 8.03 -19.39 15.79
CA PHE A 17 7.69 -19.95 14.48
C PHE A 17 7.69 -21.48 14.49
N SER A 18 8.68 -22.09 15.14
CA SER A 18 8.75 -23.55 15.29
C SER A 18 7.56 -24.09 16.07
N GLU A 19 7.23 -23.44 17.19
CA GLU A 19 6.09 -23.80 18.04
C GLU A 19 4.74 -23.62 17.34
N LEU A 20 4.58 -22.54 16.58
CA LEU A 20 3.40 -22.29 15.74
C LEU A 20 3.22 -23.40 14.70
N MET A 21 4.28 -23.76 13.98
CA MET A 21 4.21 -24.80 12.95
C MET A 21 3.88 -26.18 13.52
N SER A 22 4.39 -26.51 14.72
CA SER A 22 4.01 -27.73 15.44
C SER A 22 2.53 -27.70 15.81
N THR A 23 2.07 -26.59 16.40
CA THR A 23 0.68 -26.43 16.85
C THR A 23 -0.30 -26.51 15.67
N LEU A 24 0.02 -25.87 14.54
CA LEU A 24 -0.80 -25.95 13.33
C LEU A 24 -0.83 -27.37 12.73
N SER A 25 0.27 -28.11 12.85
CA SER A 25 0.33 -29.52 12.42
C SER A 25 -0.60 -30.40 13.26
N ASP A 26 -0.57 -30.24 14.58
CA ASP A 26 -1.41 -31.01 15.50
C ASP A 26 -2.89 -30.62 15.39
N LEU A 27 -3.17 -29.32 15.28
CA LEU A 27 -4.52 -28.82 14.98
C LEU A 27 -5.01 -29.38 13.63
N GLY A 28 -4.13 -29.45 12.64
CA GLY A 28 -4.44 -30.00 11.32
C GLY A 28 -4.82 -31.48 11.38
N LYS A 29 -4.12 -32.29 12.19
CA LYS A 29 -4.48 -33.71 12.43
C LYS A 29 -5.86 -33.86 13.07
N LEU A 30 -6.20 -32.99 14.02
CA LEU A 30 -7.48 -33.04 14.74
C LEU A 30 -8.66 -32.54 13.88
N SER A 31 -8.44 -31.51 13.08
CA SER A 31 -9.48 -30.84 12.31
C SER A 31 -9.62 -31.35 10.87
N GLY A 32 -8.63 -32.11 10.37
CA GLY A 32 -8.54 -32.55 8.98
C GLY A 32 -8.02 -31.49 8.00
N TYR A 33 -7.66 -30.29 8.48
CA TYR A 33 -7.07 -29.24 7.65
C TYR A 33 -5.55 -29.40 7.52
N LYS A 34 -4.99 -28.92 6.41
CA LYS A 34 -3.54 -28.93 6.16
C LYS A 34 -3.06 -27.54 5.78
N VAL A 35 -2.01 -27.06 6.46
CA VAL A 35 -1.34 -25.81 6.10
C VAL A 35 -0.75 -25.92 4.70
N ASN A 36 -1.07 -24.95 3.85
CA ASN A 36 -0.51 -24.87 2.51
C ASN A 36 0.83 -24.12 2.51
N ILE A 37 1.92 -24.86 2.73
CA ILE A 37 3.28 -24.31 2.82
C ILE A 37 3.67 -23.52 1.56
N SER A 38 3.17 -23.89 0.38
CA SER A 38 3.47 -23.16 -0.87
C SER A 38 2.82 -21.77 -0.94
N LYS A 39 1.71 -21.55 -0.23
CA LYS A 39 1.06 -20.24 -0.12
C LYS A 39 1.49 -19.48 1.14
N THR A 40 2.05 -20.16 2.14
CA THR A 40 2.54 -19.53 3.37
C THR A 40 3.74 -18.63 3.06
N GLN A 41 3.58 -17.34 3.34
CA GLN A 41 4.64 -16.35 3.24
C GLN A 41 5.07 -15.93 4.64
N VAL A 42 6.36 -15.66 4.78
CA VAL A 42 6.95 -15.09 6.00
C VAL A 42 7.45 -13.70 5.63
N MET A 43 7.41 -12.78 6.58
CA MET A 43 7.98 -11.46 6.44
C MET A 43 8.62 -11.11 7.78
N THR A 44 9.88 -10.72 7.74
CA THR A 44 10.57 -10.22 8.93
C THR A 44 10.37 -8.71 9.03
N LEU A 45 10.08 -8.23 10.24
CA LEU A 45 9.93 -6.80 10.53
C LEU A 45 10.89 -6.46 11.67
N ASN A 46 11.81 -5.52 11.44
CA ASN A 46 12.83 -5.10 12.41
C ASN A 46 13.64 -6.27 13.01
N TYR A 47 13.81 -7.36 12.27
CA TYR A 47 14.50 -8.57 12.71
C TYR A 47 15.35 -9.15 11.58
N THR A 48 16.58 -9.54 11.90
CA THR A 48 17.47 -10.21 10.95
C THR A 48 17.27 -11.72 11.07
N ALA A 49 16.57 -12.32 10.11
CA ALA A 49 16.34 -13.77 10.10
C ALA A 49 17.63 -14.58 9.92
N SER A 50 17.72 -15.67 10.67
CA SER A 50 18.64 -16.76 10.35
C SER A 50 18.25 -17.44 9.03
N VAL A 51 19.19 -18.20 8.47
CA VAL A 51 19.02 -18.88 7.17
C VAL A 51 17.77 -19.77 7.14
N ALA A 52 17.33 -20.31 8.27
CA ALA A 52 16.15 -21.15 8.38
C ALA A 52 14.82 -20.37 8.19
N LEU A 53 14.78 -19.10 8.57
CA LEU A 53 13.61 -18.22 8.43
C LEU A 53 13.66 -17.32 7.20
N ARG A 54 14.72 -17.43 6.37
CA ARG A 54 14.87 -16.67 5.12
C ARG A 54 13.85 -17.10 4.07
N ARG A 55 12.62 -16.64 4.23
CA ARG A 55 11.64 -16.44 3.16
C ARG A 55 11.20 -14.99 3.22
N ASP A 56 12.14 -14.06 3.03
CA ASP A 56 11.83 -12.64 3.02
C ASP A 56 11.29 -12.25 1.66
N ASN A 57 9.99 -12.01 1.61
CA ASN A 57 9.42 -11.17 0.57
C ASN A 57 9.44 -9.74 1.07
N GLU A 58 10.07 -8.83 0.33
CA GLU A 58 10.11 -7.40 0.65
C GLU A 58 8.70 -6.78 0.73
N LYS A 59 7.73 -7.41 0.06
CA LYS A 59 6.34 -6.96 -0.05
C LYS A 59 5.38 -8.16 -0.15
N ASN A 60 4.36 -8.21 0.70
CA ASN A 60 3.29 -9.22 0.67
C ASN A 60 1.93 -8.52 0.60
N LYS A 61 0.89 -9.17 0.05
CA LYS A 61 -0.46 -8.59 -0.07
C LYS A 61 -1.45 -9.37 0.77
N TYR A 62 -2.16 -8.68 1.67
CA TYR A 62 -3.21 -9.25 2.51
C TYR A 62 -4.48 -8.40 2.42
N LEU A 63 -5.60 -9.02 2.05
CA LEU A 63 -6.91 -8.35 1.88
C LEU A 63 -6.87 -7.09 1.00
N GLY A 64 -6.01 -7.05 -0.01
CA GLY A 64 -5.87 -5.87 -0.88
C GLY A 64 -4.78 -4.88 -0.44
N ILE A 65 -4.31 -4.97 0.80
CA ILE A 65 -3.30 -4.09 1.39
C ILE A 65 -1.92 -4.73 1.24
N TYR A 66 -0.96 -3.95 0.79
CA TYR A 66 0.43 -4.34 0.75
C TYR A 66 1.09 -4.11 2.10
N LEU A 67 1.64 -5.17 2.68
CA LEU A 67 2.58 -5.13 3.79
C LEU A 67 3.99 -5.00 3.22
N THR A 68 4.79 -4.11 3.78
CA THR A 68 6.17 -3.84 3.37
C THR A 68 7.10 -4.14 4.55
N ALA A 69 8.29 -4.68 4.27
CA ALA A 69 9.29 -4.94 5.30
C ALA A 69 9.73 -3.63 6.00
N ASP A 70 9.86 -2.56 5.22
CA ASP A 70 10.01 -1.20 5.74
C ASP A 70 8.63 -0.56 5.95
N LEU A 71 8.33 -0.22 7.21
CA LEU A 71 7.09 0.44 7.60
C LEU A 71 6.95 1.85 7.01
N SER A 72 8.06 2.51 6.69
CA SER A 72 8.03 3.86 6.10
C SER A 72 7.37 3.87 4.72
N GLY A 73 7.53 2.79 3.96
CA GLY A 73 6.94 2.61 2.63
C GLY A 73 5.45 2.23 2.63
N LEU A 74 4.86 1.93 3.79
CA LEU A 74 3.48 1.42 3.88
C LEU A 74 2.46 2.45 3.36
N PHE A 75 2.69 3.74 3.64
CA PHE A 75 1.81 4.81 3.17
C PHE A 75 1.84 4.91 1.64
N GLN A 76 3.04 4.99 1.05
CA GLN A 76 3.20 5.11 -0.39
C GLN A 76 2.67 3.88 -1.14
N ALA A 77 2.94 2.68 -0.61
CA ALA A 77 2.51 1.43 -1.23
C ALA A 77 0.98 1.25 -1.27
N ASN A 78 0.22 1.93 -0.40
CA ASN A 78 -1.22 1.70 -0.23
C ASN A 78 -2.06 2.96 -0.43
N TYR A 79 -1.77 4.04 0.30
CA TYR A 79 -2.63 5.24 0.30
C TYR A 79 -2.43 6.12 -0.92
N GLU A 80 -1.21 6.24 -1.42
CA GLU A 80 -0.92 7.04 -2.63
C GLU A 80 -1.70 6.56 -3.87
N PRO A 81 -1.69 5.26 -4.26
CA PRO A 81 -2.46 4.82 -5.42
C PRO A 81 -3.96 4.95 -5.20
N ILE A 82 -4.44 4.76 -3.96
CA ILE A 82 -5.87 4.95 -3.62
C ILE A 82 -6.27 6.41 -3.79
N SER A 83 -5.49 7.36 -3.27
CA SER A 83 -5.81 8.79 -3.36
C SER A 83 -5.89 9.26 -4.81
N PHE A 84 -4.94 8.83 -5.64
CA PHE A 84 -4.94 9.14 -7.06
C PHE A 84 -6.13 8.52 -7.80
N SER A 85 -6.47 7.27 -7.47
CA SER A 85 -7.65 6.62 -8.03
C SER A 85 -8.95 7.33 -7.64
N LEU A 86 -9.05 7.80 -6.39
CA LEU A 86 -10.22 8.51 -5.87
C LEU A 86 -10.37 9.86 -6.55
N GLN A 87 -9.29 10.64 -6.66
CA GLN A 87 -9.29 11.93 -7.37
C GLN A 87 -9.74 11.76 -8.82
N ARG A 88 -9.20 10.75 -9.51
CA ARG A 88 -9.60 10.41 -10.88
C ARG A 88 -11.08 10.02 -10.96
N ASN A 89 -11.58 9.22 -10.03
CA ASN A 89 -12.98 8.80 -10.02
C ASN A 89 -13.92 9.98 -9.78
N ILE A 90 -13.62 10.86 -8.83
CA ILE A 90 -14.39 12.09 -8.58
C ILE A 90 -14.39 12.99 -9.82
N TRP A 91 -13.22 13.14 -10.46
CA TRP A 91 -13.11 13.89 -11.72
C TRP A 91 -14.01 13.28 -12.80
N ASN A 92 -13.91 11.98 -13.02
CA ASN A 92 -14.72 11.27 -14.02
C ASN A 92 -16.22 11.41 -13.76
N LEU A 93 -16.66 11.31 -12.51
CA LEU A 93 -18.05 11.53 -12.12
C LEU A 93 -18.49 12.96 -12.43
N THR A 94 -17.68 13.96 -12.12
CA THR A 94 -17.96 15.37 -12.43
C THR A 94 -18.16 15.57 -13.93
N ILE A 95 -17.25 15.03 -14.76
CA ILE A 95 -17.39 15.10 -16.22
C ILE A 95 -18.69 14.44 -16.68
N HIS A 96 -19.02 13.27 -16.12
CA HIS A 96 -20.23 12.54 -16.49
C HIS A 96 -21.50 13.32 -16.15
N VAL A 97 -21.54 13.92 -14.97
CA VAL A 97 -22.65 14.78 -14.53
C VAL A 97 -22.79 16.01 -15.44
N LEU A 98 -21.69 16.70 -15.75
CA LEU A 98 -21.72 17.87 -16.65
C LEU A 98 -22.21 17.51 -18.07
N LYS A 99 -21.87 16.32 -18.57
CA LYS A 99 -22.40 15.80 -19.85
C LYS A 99 -23.91 15.64 -19.86
N LEU A 100 -24.52 15.27 -18.73
CA LEU A 100 -25.97 15.17 -18.63
C LEU A 100 -26.66 16.54 -18.69
N PHE A 101 -26.04 17.58 -18.12
CA PHE A 101 -26.64 18.92 -18.04
C PHE A 101 -26.41 19.80 -19.29
N SER A 102 -25.42 19.50 -20.13
CA SER A 102 -25.16 20.27 -21.37
C SER A 102 -25.08 19.36 -22.61
N PRO A 103 -26.24 19.05 -23.23
CA PRO A 103 -26.28 18.21 -24.44
C PRO A 103 -25.69 18.90 -25.69
N LYS A 104 -25.42 20.22 -25.63
CA LYS A 104 -24.88 21.02 -26.75
C LYS A 104 -23.34 21.13 -26.76
N GLY A 105 -22.66 20.38 -25.89
CA GLY A 105 -21.20 20.41 -25.77
C GLY A 105 -20.70 21.54 -24.87
N PHE A 106 -19.55 21.34 -24.24
CA PHE A 106 -18.90 22.31 -23.36
C PHE A 106 -17.39 22.04 -23.34
N VAL A 107 -16.60 23.08 -23.05
CA VAL A 107 -15.14 22.99 -22.92
C VAL A 107 -14.79 23.13 -21.44
N LEU A 108 -14.06 22.17 -20.89
CA LEU A 108 -13.48 22.25 -19.56
C LEU A 108 -12.00 22.57 -19.66
N VAL A 109 -11.59 23.66 -19.01
CA VAL A 109 -10.18 24.07 -18.91
C VAL A 109 -9.69 23.69 -17.51
N MET A 110 -8.76 22.76 -17.43
CA MET A 110 -8.05 22.48 -16.18
C MET A 110 -6.95 23.52 -15.97
N VAL A 111 -7.08 24.32 -14.92
CA VAL A 111 -6.04 25.27 -14.49
C VAL A 111 -5.35 24.68 -13.25
N ASN A 112 -4.07 24.31 -13.39
CA ASN A 112 -3.27 23.88 -12.26
C ASN A 112 -2.83 25.10 -11.45
N LEU A 113 -3.42 25.31 -10.27
CA LEU A 113 -2.95 26.30 -9.32
C LEU A 113 -1.76 25.70 -8.55
N ILE A 114 -0.53 26.07 -8.90
CA ILE A 114 0.62 25.81 -8.05
C ILE A 114 0.52 26.80 -6.89
N LEU A 115 0.24 26.32 -5.68
CA LEU A 115 0.40 27.11 -4.47
C LEU A 115 1.89 27.39 -4.29
N PHE A 116 2.35 28.56 -4.74
CA PHE A 116 3.68 29.05 -4.41
C PHE A 116 3.70 29.40 -2.92
N THR A 117 4.44 28.62 -2.12
CA THR A 117 4.84 29.07 -0.78
C THR A 117 5.70 30.33 -0.94
N GLU A 118 5.57 31.31 -0.05
CA GLU A 118 6.27 32.62 -0.13
C GLU A 118 7.79 32.51 -0.38
N SER A 119 8.41 31.41 0.05
CA SER A 119 9.82 31.09 -0.20
C SER A 119 10.18 31.03 -1.69
N SER A 120 9.30 30.51 -2.55
CA SER A 120 9.55 30.32 -3.99
C SER A 120 9.31 31.59 -4.81
N LEU A 121 8.48 32.52 -4.30
CA LEU A 121 8.24 33.84 -4.91
C LEU A 121 9.48 34.74 -4.83
N ASN A 122 10.17 34.77 -3.69
CA ASN A 122 11.38 35.57 -3.51
C ASN A 122 12.54 35.09 -4.38
N GLU A 123 12.68 33.78 -4.57
CA GLU A 123 13.73 33.21 -5.42
C GLU A 123 13.47 33.47 -6.91
N SER A 124 12.19 33.47 -7.32
CA SER A 124 11.77 33.77 -8.69
C SER A 124 11.89 35.26 -9.02
N LEU A 125 11.54 36.16 -8.09
CA LEU A 125 11.71 37.61 -8.25
C LEU A 125 13.20 38.01 -8.29
N THR A 126 14.05 37.36 -7.50
CA THR A 126 15.51 37.60 -7.52
C THR A 126 16.16 37.13 -8.83
N LYS A 127 15.66 36.04 -9.43
CA LYS A 127 16.11 35.57 -10.76
C LYS A 127 15.62 36.49 -11.89
N MET A 128 14.41 37.05 -11.79
CA MET A 128 13.87 37.97 -12.80
C MET A 128 14.59 39.33 -12.80
N ASN A 129 14.95 39.87 -11.62
CA ASN A 129 15.71 41.13 -11.50
C ASN A 129 17.20 41.03 -11.85
N ARG A 130 17.70 39.83 -12.20
CA ARG A 130 19.08 39.63 -12.71
C ARG A 130 19.15 39.52 -14.24
N VAL A 131 18.00 39.53 -14.92
CA VAL A 131 17.91 39.37 -16.37
C VAL A 131 17.53 40.71 -17.06
N PHE A 132 17.40 41.80 -16.29
CA PHE A 132 17.27 43.17 -16.77
C PHE A 132 18.42 44.04 -16.26
#